data_AF-A0A2R6M848-F1
#
_entry.id   AF-A0A2R6M848-F1
#
_cell.length_a   1.000
_cell.length_b   1.000
_cell.length_c   1.000
_cell.angle_alpha   90.00
_cell.angle_beta   90.00
_cell.angle_gamma   90.00
#
_symmetry.space_group_name_H-M   'P 1'
#
loop_
_entity.id
_entity.type
_entity.pdbx_description
1 polymer ?
#
loop_
_entity_poly.entity_id
_entity_poly.type
_entity_poly.pdbx_seq_one_letter_code
_entity_poly.pdbx_strand_id
1 'polypeptide(L)' 'AAMFGIVIVAGYLLFAMQKTLFGPFEVETDYEVGPAAFHDVAPLVVLILLVVLLGVDPNIFYGMIQDAVGPVVDAAGGGA' A
#
# COMPACT_ATOMS: atom_id res chain seq x y z
N ALA A 1 9.71 -18.97 -8.52
CA ALA A 1 8.28 -18.94 -8.12
C ALA A 1 7.92 -17.83 -7.13
N ALA A 2 8.84 -17.33 -6.30
CA ALA A 2 8.52 -16.36 -5.24
C ALA A 2 7.87 -15.05 -5.71
N MET A 3 8.19 -14.56 -6.91
CA MET A 3 7.70 -13.27 -7.41
C MET A 3 6.34 -13.32 -8.10
N PHE A 4 5.82 -14.51 -8.45
CA PHE A 4 4.56 -14.62 -9.20
C PHE A 4 3.36 -14.09 -8.42
N GLY A 5 3.43 -14.13 -7.08
CA GLY A 5 2.40 -13.54 -6.21
C GLY A 5 2.14 -12.05 -6.50
N ILE A 6 3.19 -11.28 -6.83
CA ILE A 6 3.06 -9.85 -7.14
C ILE A 6 2.18 -9.64 -8.39
N VAL A 7 2.31 -10.51 -9.39
CA VAL A 7 1.52 -10.44 -10.63
C VAL A 7 0.04 -10.69 -10.34
N ILE A 8 -0.27 -11.71 -9.53
CA ILE A 8 -1.65 -12.01 -9.12
C ILE A 8 -2.25 -10.84 -8.34
N VAL A 9 -1.51 -10.31 -7.36
CA VAL A 9 -1.97 -9.18 -6.54
C VAL A 9 -2.22 -7.95 -7.40
N ALA A 10 -1.27 -7.57 -8.26
CA ALA A 10 -1.43 -6.44 -9.15
C ALA A 10 -2.63 -6.62 -10.09
N GLY A 11 -2.78 -7.80 -10.71
CA GLY A 11 -3.91 -8.11 -11.58
C GLY A 11 -5.26 -7.99 -10.86
N TYR A 12 -5.36 -8.53 -9.64
CA TYR A 12 -6.57 -8.42 -8.83
C TYR A 12 -6.90 -6.98 -8.43
N LEU A 13 -5.89 -6.20 -8.01
CA LEU A 13 -6.10 -4.81 -7.63
C LEU A 13 -6.60 -3.97 -8.81
N LEU A 14 -6.00 -4.15 -10.00
CA LEU A 14 -6.45 -3.47 -11.21
C LEU A 14 -7.88 -3.89 -11.59
N PHE A 15 -8.19 -5.18 -11.55
CA PHE A 15 -9.56 -5.67 -11.80
C PHE A 15 -10.57 -5.10 -10.81
N ALA A 16 -10.24 -5.06 -9.52
CA ALA A 16 -11.11 -4.49 -8.49
C ALA A 16 -11.36 -3.00 -8.72
N MET A 17 -10.31 -2.21 -9.01
CA MET A 17 -10.45 -0.79 -9.33
C MET A 17 -11.33 -0.55 -10.57
N GLN A 18 -11.15 -1.36 -11.62
CA GLN A 18 -12.01 -1.29 -12.82
C GLN A 18 -13.49 -1.48 -12.46
N LYS A 19 -13.80 -2.41 -11.56
CA LYS A 19 -15.17 -2.70 -11.17
C LYS A 19 -15.75 -1.66 -10.22
N THR A 20 -14.96 -1.10 -9.30
CA THR A 20 -15.46 -0.19 -8.24
C THR A 20 -15.44 1.28 -8.63
N LEU A 21 -14.42 1.72 -9.37
CA LEU A 21 -14.22 3.14 -9.70
C LEU A 21 -14.59 3.47 -11.15
N PHE A 22 -14.49 2.49 -12.05
CA PHE A 22 -14.68 2.70 -13.49
C PHE A 22 -15.87 1.92 -14.08
N GLY A 23 -16.60 1.17 -13.25
CA GLY A 23 -17.80 0.45 -13.63
C GLY A 23 -19.04 1.35 -13.69
N PRO A 24 -20.21 0.80 -14.07
CA PRO A 24 -21.48 1.50 -13.94
C PRO A 24 -21.71 1.93 -12.50
N PHE A 25 -22.15 3.17 -12.28
CA PHE A 25 -22.48 3.65 -10.95
C PHE A 25 -23.80 3.02 -10.51
N GLU A 26 -23.70 2.07 -9.58
CA GLU A 26 -24.83 1.33 -9.04
C GLU A 26 -24.75 1.35 -7.52
N VAL A 27 -25.77 1.91 -6.88
CA VAL A 27 -25.86 2.04 -5.43
C VAL A 27 -27.11 1.30 -5.00
N GLU A 28 -26.93 0.15 -4.37
CA GLU A 28 -28.04 -0.73 -3.94
C GLU A 28 -28.74 -0.23 -2.67
N THR A 29 -28.33 0.93 -2.16
CA THR A 29 -28.83 1.55 -0.92
C THR A 29 -29.59 2.84 -1.21
N ASP A 30 -30.54 3.19 -0.35
CA ASP A 30 -31.33 4.43 -0.47
C ASP A 30 -30.58 5.74 -0.13
N TYR A 31 -29.25 5.70 0.05
CA TYR A 31 -28.44 6.88 0.38
C TYR A 31 -27.99 7.64 -0.88
N GLU A 32 -28.11 8.97 -0.84
CA GLU A 32 -27.48 9.84 -1.85
C GLU A 32 -25.96 9.90 -1.62
N VAL A 33 -25.19 9.64 -2.67
CA VAL A 33 -23.73 9.71 -2.62
C VAL A 33 -23.29 11.18 -2.70
N GLY A 34 -22.74 11.68 -1.60
CA GLY A 34 -22.17 13.02 -1.49
C GLY A 34 -20.64 13.01 -1.41
N PRO A 35 -20.02 14.21 -1.47
CA PRO A 35 -18.59 14.36 -1.20
C PRO A 35 -18.20 13.86 0.19
N ALA A 36 -17.01 13.27 0.31
CA ALA A 36 -16.46 12.82 1.60
C ALA A 36 -16.24 14.00 2.55
N ALA A 37 -16.44 13.77 3.85
CA ALA A 37 -16.23 14.82 4.84
C ALA A 37 -14.73 15.14 4.98
N PHE A 38 -14.41 16.37 5.41
CA PHE A 38 -13.03 16.81 5.53
C PHE A 38 -12.18 15.92 6.45
N HIS A 39 -12.80 15.40 7.52
CA HIS A 39 -12.14 14.50 8.45
C HIS A 39 -11.87 13.09 7.87
N ASP A 40 -12.51 12.72 6.77
CA ASP A 40 -12.22 11.48 6.04
C ASP A 40 -11.10 11.69 5.00
N VAL A 41 -11.08 12.86 4.37
CA VAL A 41 -10.08 13.21 3.35
C VAL A 41 -8.72 13.54 3.97
N ALA A 42 -8.68 14.26 5.09
CA ALA A 42 -7.42 14.69 5.69
C ALA A 42 -6.47 13.52 6.05
N PRO A 43 -6.94 12.43 6.71
CA PRO A 43 -6.11 11.26 6.98
C PRO A 43 -5.63 10.57 5.70
N LEU A 44 -6.49 10.48 4.68
CA LEU A 44 -6.13 9.87 3.39
C LEU A 44 -4.97 10.63 2.73
N VAL A 45 -5.02 11.97 2.73
CA VAL A 45 -3.95 12.82 2.20
C VAL A 45 -2.65 12.59 2.98
N VAL A 46 -2.70 12.56 4.31
CA VAL A 46 -1.52 12.30 5.15
C VAL A 46 -0.90 10.94 4.81
N LEU A 47 -1.72 9.89 4.67
CA LEU A 47 -1.23 8.56 4.30
C LEU A 47 -0.56 8.55 2.93
N ILE A 48 -1.16 9.20 1.92
CA ILE A 48 -0.57 9.32 0.58
C ILE A 48 0.79 10.02 0.65
N LEU A 49 0.88 11.12 1.40
CA LEU A 49 2.15 11.85 1.56
C LEU A 49 3.23 11.00 2.22
N LEU A 50 2.87 10.21 3.24
CA LEU A 50 3.80 9.30 3.91
C LEU A 50 4.27 8.17 2.97
N VAL A 51 3.36 7.58 2.20
CA VAL A 51 3.70 6.55 1.19
C VAL A 51 4.65 7.11 0.13
N VAL A 52 4.36 8.32 -0.38
CA VAL A 52 5.22 8.98 -1.37
C VAL A 52 6.58 9.33 -0.77
N LEU A 53 6.61 9.94 0.42
CA LEU A 53 7.86 10.31 1.10
C LEU A 53 8.77 9.09 1.30
N LEU A 54 8.21 8.01 1.83
CA LEU A 54 8.98 6.79 2.09
C LEU A 54 9.38 6.07 0.79
N GLY A 55 8.53 6.12 -0.24
CA GLY A 55 8.84 5.56 -1.55
C GLY A 55 9.96 6.32 -2.27
N VAL A 56 10.05 7.64 -2.06
CA VAL A 56 11.09 8.50 -2.67
C VAL A 56 12.41 8.42 -1.91
N ASP A 57 12.38 8.48 -0.57
CA ASP A 57 13.58 8.32 0.27
C ASP A 57 13.40 7.18 1.29
N PRO A 58 13.76 5.95 0.92
CA PRO A 58 13.65 4.81 1.82
C PRO A 58 14.66 4.86 2.98
N ASN A 59 15.73 5.66 2.88
CA ASN A 59 16.81 5.67 3.86
C ASN A 59 16.37 6.14 5.24
N ILE A 60 15.24 6.87 5.32
CA ILE A 60 14.59 7.32 6.55
C ILE A 60 14.39 6.15 7.53
N PHE A 61 14.01 4.97 7.03
CA PHE A 61 13.85 3.76 7.85
C PHE A 61 14.82 2.63 7.52
N TYR A 62 15.42 2.64 6.32
CA TYR A 62 16.22 1.50 5.85
C TYR A 62 17.43 1.19 6.75
N GLY A 63 18.09 2.20 7.32
CA GLY A 63 19.19 2.00 8.27
C GLY A 63 18.74 1.26 9.53
N MET A 64 17.66 1.73 10.16
CA MET A 64 17.08 1.09 11.34
C MET A 64 16.67 -0.37 11.08
N ILE A 65 16.13 -0.66 9.89
CA ILE A 65 15.76 -2.02 9.49
C ILE A 65 17.00 -2.90 9.34
N GLN A 66 18.04 -2.42 8.64
CA GLN A 66 19.27 -3.18 8.46
C GLN A 66 19.98 -3.47 9.78
N ASP A 67 20.05 -2.49 10.68
CA ASP A 67 20.65 -2.66 12.01
C ASP A 67 19.90 -3.72 12.83
N ALA A 68 18.57 -3.77 12.70
CA ALA A 68 17.74 -4.76 13.39
C ALA A 68 17.82 -6.16 12.77
N VAL A 69 17.88 -6.25 11.43
CA VAL A 69 17.80 -7.52 10.69
C VAL A 69 19.18 -8.17 10.50
N GLY A 70 20.26 -7.39 10.41
CA GLY A 70 21.63 -7.87 10.22
C GLY A 70 22.02 -9.00 11.18
N PRO A 71 21.86 -8.82 12.51
CA PRO A 71 22.17 -9.88 13.48
C PRO A 71 21.35 -11.16 13.29
N VAL A 72 20.11 -11.04 12.81
CA VAL A 72 19.22 -12.19 12.55
C VAL A 72 19.71 -12.97 11.33
N VAL A 73 20.17 -12.27 10.29
CA VAL A 73 20.71 -12.88 9.07
C VAL A 73 22.04 -13.58 9.36
N ASP A 74 22.91 -12.94 10.13
CA ASP A 74 24.21 -13.52 10.54
C ASP A 74 24.01 -14.78 11.39
N ALA A 75 23.09 -14.74 12.36
CA ALA A 75 22.75 -15.89 13.18
C ALA A 75 22.10 -17.05 12.39
N ALA A 76 21.38 -16.73 11.31
CA ALA A 76 20.77 -17.71 10.41
C ALA A 76 21.76 -18.33 9.41
N GLY A 77 23.05 -17.99 9.47
CA GLY A 77 24.08 -18.47 8.54
C GLY A 77 24.05 -17.80 7.18
N GLY A 78 23.41 -16.62 7.07
CA GLY A 78 23.36 -15.83 5.84
C GLY A 78 24.51 -14.83 5.69
N GLY A 79 25.32 -14.64 6.74
CA GLY A 79 26.53 -13.83 6.74
C GLY A 79 27.78 -14.71 6.83
N ALA A 80 28.45 -14.91 5.69
CA ALA A 80 29.58 -15.83 5.39
C ALA A 80 29.20 -17.24 4.91
#